data_AF-A0A512N1R5-F1
#
_entry.id   AF-A0A512N1R5-F1
#
_cell.length_a   1.000
_cell.length_b   1.000
_cell.length_c   1.000
_cell.angle_alpha   90.00
_cell.angle_beta   90.00
_cell.angle_gamma   90.00
#
_symmetry.space_group_name_H-M   'P 1'
#
loop_
_entity.id
_entity.type
_entity.pdbx_description
1 polymer ?
#
loop_
_entity_poly.entity_id
_entity_poly.type
_entity_poly.pdbx_seq_one_letter_code
_entity_poly.pdbx_strand_id
1 'polypeptide(L)'
;MARFYDGETALVHEVSVRTTTNELVIFRLADAGILARWPIGELAVLGDVQHEVTPPIVRKGSEARLVVDDPELSRQLASLVPQLAPLAGTRPAPAARIAAFGATFAALVGLFWLAVEYGTEYVAPLLPYSLQARLGESVFDELTADKDECHGKAGVRALNDLANRLAKAADYPHEIVVHVMEGGPVNAFTLPGGILVFYSDLIEQATDSSQVAGVMAHEIGHVVHYHPVKGLVRQYGIELLVKLASGGYSDMLNTLASGGNVLLALRNGRGFERDADATGIALLEKLEIRADGVASFFEQMLAKEPKDAAAVAGIWSSHPPTAERIAATRRPSSGKPAFTDAEWRAVRNVCK
;
A
#
# COMPACT_ATOMS: atom_id res chain seq x y z
N MET A 1 36.28 -15.24 36.72
CA MET A 1 36.15 -16.65 37.17
C MET A 1 36.65 -17.56 36.06
N ALA A 2 37.35 -18.65 36.40
CA ALA A 2 37.81 -19.64 35.43
C ALA A 2 37.33 -21.03 35.84
N ARG A 3 37.09 -21.90 34.86
CA ARG A 3 36.58 -23.26 35.02
C ARG A 3 37.54 -24.23 34.36
N PHE A 4 37.88 -25.30 35.07
CA PHE A 4 38.77 -26.34 34.60
C PHE A 4 38.03 -27.67 34.47
N TYR A 5 38.25 -28.33 33.34
CA TYR A 5 37.77 -29.65 32.99
C TYR A 5 39.01 -30.53 32.82
N ASP A 6 39.14 -31.60 33.59
CA ASP A 6 40.33 -32.46 33.60
C ASP A 6 40.40 -33.42 32.38
N GLY A 7 39.28 -33.61 31.68
CA GLY A 7 39.17 -34.53 30.53
C GLY A 7 39.04 -36.00 30.92
N GLU A 8 39.04 -36.32 32.21
CA GLU A 8 38.90 -37.67 32.74
C GLU A 8 37.57 -37.85 33.49
N THR A 9 37.07 -36.77 34.10
CA THR A 9 35.84 -36.75 34.87
C THR A 9 34.89 -35.67 34.35
N ALA A 10 33.58 -35.85 34.62
CA ALA A 10 32.56 -34.86 34.29
C ALA A 10 32.48 -33.71 35.31
N LEU A 11 33.44 -33.59 36.24
CA LEU A 11 33.43 -32.57 37.27
C LEU A 11 34.00 -31.25 36.73
N VAL A 12 33.33 -30.15 37.10
CA VAL A 12 33.80 -28.80 36.80
C VAL A 12 34.48 -28.24 38.02
N HIS A 13 35.75 -27.86 37.89
CA HIS A 13 36.48 -27.22 38.97
C HIS A 13 36.50 -25.71 38.77
N GLU A 14 36.04 -24.96 39.76
CA GLU A 14 36.28 -23.52 39.81
C GLU A 14 37.74 -23.26 40.18
N VAL A 15 38.44 -22.53 39.31
CA VAL A 15 39.88 -22.34 39.42
C VAL A 15 40.31 -20.89 39.33
N SER A 16 41.47 -20.63 39.92
CA SER A 16 42.31 -19.48 39.64
C SER A 16 43.56 -19.96 38.91
N VAL A 17 44.15 -19.09 38.10
CA VAL A 17 45.33 -19.43 37.29
C VAL A 17 46.44 -18.43 37.52
N ARG A 18 47.67 -18.94 37.53
CA ARG A 18 48.88 -18.10 37.60
C ARG A 18 49.88 -18.58 36.56
N THR A 19 50.37 -17.65 35.77
CA THR A 19 51.45 -17.89 34.80
C THR A 19 52.80 -17.64 35.44
N THR A 20 53.75 -18.50 35.12
CA THR A 20 55.19 -18.28 35.32
C THR A 20 55.87 -18.15 33.95
N THR A 21 57.20 -18.05 33.90
CA THR A 21 57.94 -18.02 32.62
C THR A 21 57.81 -19.33 31.82
N ASN A 22 57.56 -20.47 32.47
CA ASN A 22 57.61 -21.78 31.83
C ASN A 22 56.30 -22.57 31.90
N GLU A 23 55.45 -22.30 32.90
CA GLU A 23 54.20 -23.04 33.13
C GLU A 23 53.03 -22.13 33.52
N LEU A 24 51.84 -22.52 33.09
CA LEU A 24 50.54 -22.07 33.60
C LEU A 24 50.11 -23.04 34.71
N VAL A 25 49.93 -22.52 35.92
CA VAL A 25 49.49 -23.32 37.06
C VAL A 25 48.02 -23.02 37.35
N ILE A 26 47.24 -24.09 37.50
CA ILE A 26 45.79 -24.06 37.72
C ILE A 26 45.53 -24.50 39.16
N PHE A 27 44.91 -23.63 39.96
CA PHE A 27 44.64 -23.84 41.38
C PHE A 27 43.14 -23.87 41.64
N ARG A 28 42.68 -24.76 42.50
CA ARG A 28 41.30 -24.77 42.98
C ARG A 28 41.05 -23.52 43.82
N LEU A 29 39.94 -22.84 43.57
CA LEU A 29 39.57 -21.61 44.28
C LEU A 29 39.32 -21.83 45.78
N ALA A 30 38.84 -23.01 46.18
CA ALA A 30 38.43 -23.30 47.55
C ALA A 30 39.59 -23.45 48.56
N ASP A 31 40.70 -24.06 48.13
CA ASP A 31 41.80 -24.48 49.02
C ASP A 31 43.20 -24.17 48.46
N ALA A 32 43.28 -23.50 47.31
CA ALA A 32 44.51 -23.24 46.57
C ALA A 32 45.31 -24.51 46.19
N GLY A 33 44.67 -25.69 46.21
CA GLY A 33 45.27 -26.94 45.74
C GLY A 33 45.59 -26.88 44.25
N ILE A 34 46.79 -27.32 43.86
CA ILE A 34 47.20 -27.37 42.46
C ILE A 34 46.47 -28.53 41.78
N LEU A 35 45.69 -28.23 40.74
CA LEU A 35 44.99 -29.23 39.94
C LEU A 35 45.80 -29.65 38.72
N ALA A 36 46.48 -28.70 38.08
CA ALA A 36 47.29 -28.98 36.90
C ALA A 36 48.40 -27.94 36.71
N ARG A 37 49.47 -28.36 36.02
CA ARG A 37 50.56 -27.52 35.54
C ARG A 37 50.73 -27.77 34.05
N TRP A 38 50.58 -26.73 33.25
CA TRP A 38 50.66 -26.82 31.80
C TRP A 38 51.86 -26.02 31.28
N PRO A 39 52.80 -26.64 30.53
CA PRO A 39 53.90 -25.91 29.92
C PRO A 39 53.37 -24.85 28.94
N ILE A 40 53.91 -23.63 29.01
CA ILE A 40 53.45 -22.51 28.16
C ILE A 40 53.60 -22.83 26.67
N GLY A 41 54.62 -23.61 26.29
CA GLY A 41 54.86 -24.09 24.93
C GLY A 41 53.77 -25.05 24.38
N GLU A 42 53.02 -25.69 25.26
CA GLU A 42 52.00 -26.69 24.90
C GLU A 42 50.57 -26.11 24.91
N LEU A 43 50.40 -24.84 25.29
CA LEU A 43 49.10 -24.20 25.32
C LEU A 43 48.61 -23.85 23.91
N ALA A 44 47.33 -24.06 23.66
CA ALA A 44 46.64 -23.60 22.46
C ALA A 44 45.23 -23.14 22.82
N VAL A 45 44.67 -22.27 21.99
CA VAL A 45 43.23 -21.97 22.02
C VAL A 45 42.54 -22.93 21.07
N LEU A 46 41.54 -23.64 21.57
CA LEU A 46 40.71 -24.54 20.77
C LEU A 46 39.44 -23.81 20.34
N GLY A 47 38.98 -24.06 19.11
CA GLY A 47 37.70 -23.54 18.60
C GLY A 47 37.84 -22.27 17.77
N ASP A 48 36.69 -21.82 17.24
CA ASP A 48 36.61 -20.58 16.48
C ASP A 48 36.39 -19.41 17.44
N VAL A 49 37.48 -18.68 17.70
CA VAL A 49 37.48 -17.48 18.56
C VAL A 49 36.57 -16.35 18.05
N GLN A 50 36.06 -16.43 16.82
CA GLN A 50 35.11 -15.46 16.28
C GLN A 50 33.64 -15.80 16.60
N HIS A 51 33.33 -17.06 16.93
CA HIS A 51 31.96 -17.55 17.14
C HIS A 51 31.73 -18.20 18.51
N GLU A 52 32.78 -18.66 19.21
CA GLU A 52 32.69 -19.17 20.58
C GLU A 52 32.76 -18.05 21.62
N VAL A 53 31.86 -18.10 22.61
CA VAL A 53 31.71 -17.07 23.64
C VAL A 53 32.92 -17.01 24.58
N THR A 54 33.50 -18.17 24.90
CA THR A 54 34.69 -18.35 25.74
C THR A 54 35.50 -19.53 25.22
N PRO A 55 36.39 -19.32 24.24
CA PRO A 55 37.13 -20.41 23.62
C PRO A 55 38.04 -21.07 24.67
N PRO A 56 37.99 -22.41 24.82
CA PRO A 56 38.76 -23.09 25.83
C PRO A 56 40.26 -23.06 25.50
N ILE A 57 41.07 -22.82 26.53
CA ILE A 57 42.51 -23.07 26.51
C ILE A 57 42.70 -24.57 26.71
N VAL A 58 43.49 -25.19 25.84
CA VAL A 58 43.83 -26.60 25.91
C VAL A 58 45.34 -26.79 25.98
N ARG A 59 45.75 -27.92 26.54
CA ARG A 59 47.11 -28.42 26.44
C ARG A 59 47.19 -29.41 25.27
N LYS A 60 48.11 -29.20 24.33
CA LYS A 60 48.33 -30.11 23.19
C LYS A 60 48.51 -31.55 23.67
N GLY A 61 47.75 -32.48 23.11
CA GLY A 61 47.78 -33.90 23.48
C GLY A 61 47.00 -34.27 24.75
N SER A 62 46.25 -33.34 25.34
CA SER A 62 45.34 -33.59 26.47
C SER A 62 43.91 -33.19 26.11
N GLU A 63 42.93 -33.90 26.67
CA GLU A 63 41.52 -33.55 26.55
C GLU A 63 41.07 -32.50 27.58
N ALA A 64 41.95 -32.11 28.50
CA ALA A 64 41.68 -31.14 29.54
C ALA A 64 41.49 -29.73 28.96
N ARG A 65 40.52 -28.99 29.50
CA ARG A 65 40.10 -27.66 29.02
C ARG A 65 40.03 -26.67 30.16
N LEU A 66 40.57 -25.49 29.92
CA LEU A 66 40.48 -24.35 30.82
C LEU A 66 39.66 -23.25 30.13
N VAL A 67 38.50 -22.92 30.70
CA VAL A 67 37.63 -21.84 30.22
C VAL A 67 37.83 -20.64 31.14
N VAL A 68 38.23 -19.51 30.57
CA VAL A 68 38.41 -18.26 31.32
C VAL A 68 37.30 -17.30 30.94
N ASP A 69 36.32 -17.13 31.83
CA ASP A 69 35.17 -16.26 31.58
C ASP A 69 35.49 -14.77 31.86
N ASP A 70 36.61 -14.50 32.54
CA ASP A 70 37.07 -13.15 32.91
C ASP A 70 37.84 -12.47 31.76
N PRO A 71 37.34 -11.33 31.22
CA PRO A 71 38.00 -10.62 30.12
C PRO A 71 39.32 -9.95 30.49
N GLU A 72 39.55 -9.60 31.75
CA GLU A 72 40.81 -9.00 32.20
C GLU A 72 41.89 -10.08 32.30
N LEU A 73 41.56 -11.19 32.95
CA LEU A 73 42.45 -12.35 33.04
C LEU A 73 42.79 -12.92 31.66
N SER A 74 41.83 -12.98 30.74
CA SER A 74 42.07 -13.44 29.36
C SER A 74 43.07 -12.55 28.62
N ARG A 75 42.96 -11.22 28.76
CA ARG A 75 43.91 -10.25 28.19
C ARG A 75 45.29 -10.35 28.83
N GLN A 76 45.37 -10.58 30.13
CA GLN A 76 46.64 -10.81 30.84
C GLN A 76 47.32 -12.11 30.39
N LEU A 77 46.57 -13.19 30.24
CA LEU A 77 47.11 -14.45 29.72
C LEU A 77 47.60 -14.31 28.28
N ALA A 78 46.85 -13.60 27.44
CA ALA A 78 47.20 -13.35 26.04
C ALA A 78 48.45 -12.45 25.89
N SER A 79 48.68 -11.51 26.81
CA SER A 79 49.88 -10.67 26.77
C SER A 79 51.14 -11.40 27.24
N LEU A 80 50.99 -12.37 28.14
CA LEU A 80 52.09 -13.18 28.68
C LEU A 80 52.40 -14.41 27.82
N VAL A 81 51.41 -14.95 27.11
CA VAL A 81 51.54 -16.17 26.30
C VAL A 81 51.15 -15.88 24.85
N PRO A 82 52.11 -15.82 23.92
CA PRO A 82 51.83 -15.53 22.51
C PRO A 82 50.84 -16.51 21.86
N GLN A 83 50.85 -17.77 22.28
CA GLN A 83 49.92 -18.81 21.79
C GLN A 83 48.45 -18.55 22.20
N LEU A 84 48.23 -17.67 23.18
CA LEU A 84 46.92 -17.26 23.68
C LEU A 84 46.49 -15.89 23.15
N ALA A 85 47.25 -15.27 22.23
CA ALA A 85 46.90 -14.00 21.59
C ALA A 85 45.44 -13.92 21.05
N PRO A 86 44.85 -15.01 20.50
CA PRO A 86 43.45 -14.99 20.08
C PRO A 86 42.44 -14.66 21.19
N LEU A 87 42.76 -14.89 22.47
CA LEU A 87 41.91 -14.56 23.62
C LEU A 87 41.81 -13.04 23.88
N ALA A 88 42.71 -12.23 23.31
CA ALA A 88 42.72 -10.78 23.49
C ALA A 88 41.71 -10.03 22.59
N GLY A 89 41.03 -10.73 21.67
CA GLY A 89 40.12 -10.12 20.70
C GLY A 89 38.95 -9.39 21.35
N THR A 90 38.68 -8.16 20.92
CA THR A 90 37.49 -7.41 21.33
C THR A 90 36.27 -7.88 20.55
N ARG A 91 35.17 -8.10 21.28
CA ARG A 91 33.88 -8.52 20.71
C ARG A 91 33.34 -7.41 19.79
N PRO A 92 32.81 -7.70 18.59
CA PRO A 92 31.80 -6.82 18.02
C PRO A 92 30.56 -6.89 18.92
N ALA A 93 30.07 -5.75 19.40
CA ALA A 93 28.92 -5.72 20.31
C ALA A 93 27.71 -6.41 19.62
N PRO A 94 26.99 -7.34 20.28
CA PRO A 94 25.77 -7.92 19.73
C PRO A 94 24.74 -6.83 19.38
N ALA A 95 24.80 -5.70 20.08
CA ALA A 95 24.03 -4.49 19.80
C ALA A 95 24.26 -3.96 18.37
N ALA A 96 25.48 -4.03 17.81
CA ALA A 96 25.76 -3.56 16.46
C ALA A 96 25.14 -4.46 15.40
N ARG A 97 25.15 -5.80 15.63
CA ARG A 97 24.47 -6.76 14.73
C ARG A 97 22.95 -6.62 14.82
N ILE A 98 22.40 -6.52 16.02
CA ILE A 98 20.96 -6.30 16.25
C ILE A 98 20.52 -4.96 15.62
N ALA A 99 21.31 -3.90 15.79
CA ALA A 99 21.04 -2.60 15.17
C ALA A 99 21.09 -2.68 13.63
N ALA A 100 22.05 -3.40 13.06
CA ALA A 100 22.13 -3.59 11.62
C ALA A 100 20.93 -4.38 11.06
N PHE A 101 20.52 -5.46 11.73
CA PHE A 101 19.31 -6.20 11.36
C PHE A 101 18.05 -5.35 11.51
N GLY A 102 17.92 -4.61 12.62
CA GLY A 102 16.80 -3.71 12.85
C GLY A 102 16.72 -2.59 11.81
N ALA A 103 17.85 -1.98 11.46
CA ALA A 103 17.91 -0.95 10.42
C ALA A 103 17.57 -1.51 9.04
N THR A 104 18.06 -2.70 8.71
CA THR A 104 17.73 -3.38 7.44
C THR A 104 16.24 -3.70 7.36
N PHE A 105 15.66 -4.24 8.44
CA PHE A 105 14.23 -4.53 8.50
C PHE A 105 13.39 -3.26 8.37
N ALA A 106 13.75 -2.20 9.09
CA ALA A 106 13.07 -0.90 9.00
C ALA A 106 13.18 -0.31 7.58
N ALA A 107 14.35 -0.42 6.93
CA ALA A 107 14.55 0.03 5.56
C ALA A 107 13.69 -0.76 4.56
N LEU A 108 13.59 -2.08 4.71
CA LEU A 108 12.73 -2.93 3.88
C LEU A 108 11.25 -2.59 4.05
N VAL A 109 10.80 -2.39 5.29
CA VAL A 109 9.42 -1.96 5.59
C VAL A 109 9.16 -0.56 5.01
N GLY A 110 10.11 0.36 5.13
CA GLY A 110 10.00 1.70 4.55
C GLY A 110 9.96 1.68 3.02
N LEU A 111 10.81 0.88 2.38
CA LEU A 111 10.83 0.69 0.93
C LEU A 111 9.53 0.05 0.44
N PHE A 112 9.01 -0.94 1.16
CA PHE A 112 7.73 -1.56 0.89
C PHE A 112 6.58 -0.56 0.98
N TRP A 113 6.54 0.25 2.05
CA TRP A 113 5.54 1.30 2.20
C TRP A 113 5.62 2.33 1.09
N LEU A 114 6.82 2.75 0.71
CA LEU A 114 7.04 3.64 -0.44
C LEU A 114 6.57 3.00 -1.75
N ALA A 115 6.84 1.71 -1.95
CA ALA A 115 6.41 0.98 -3.14
C ALA A 115 4.89 0.81 -3.21
N VAL A 116 4.20 0.65 -2.07
CA VAL A 116 2.74 0.65 -2.04
C VAL A 116 2.20 2.05 -2.30
N GLU A 117 2.67 3.05 -1.56
CA GLU A 117 2.18 4.42 -1.66
C GLU A 117 2.38 4.99 -3.06
N TYR A 118 3.60 4.95 -3.58
CA TYR A 118 3.94 5.51 -4.89
C TYR A 118 3.68 4.54 -6.03
N GLY A 119 3.80 3.22 -5.82
CA GLY A 119 3.59 2.24 -6.88
C GLY A 119 2.14 2.15 -7.34
N THR A 120 1.17 2.46 -6.47
CA THR A 120 -0.26 2.49 -6.85
C THR A 120 -0.54 3.40 -8.05
N GLU A 121 0.13 4.56 -8.14
CA GLU A 121 -0.06 5.52 -9.23
C GLU A 121 0.43 4.99 -10.59
N TYR A 122 1.50 4.18 -10.59
CA TYR A 122 2.11 3.64 -11.79
C TYR A 122 1.61 2.25 -12.17
N VAL A 123 1.10 1.47 -11.22
CA VAL A 123 0.64 0.09 -11.46
C VAL A 123 -0.76 0.07 -12.06
N ALA A 124 -1.63 1.01 -11.71
CA ALA A 124 -3.01 1.03 -12.22
C ALA A 124 -3.11 1.05 -13.76
N PRO A 125 -2.36 1.90 -14.49
CA PRO A 125 -2.36 1.87 -15.97
C PRO A 125 -1.74 0.61 -16.58
N LEU A 126 -0.96 -0.17 -15.83
CA LEU A 126 -0.33 -1.40 -16.31
C LEU A 126 -1.27 -2.61 -16.24
N LEU A 127 -2.37 -2.53 -15.49
CA LEU A 127 -3.33 -3.62 -15.43
C LEU A 127 -4.03 -3.80 -16.79
N PRO A 128 -4.07 -5.01 -17.36
CA PRO A 128 -4.74 -5.26 -18.62
C PRO A 128 -6.20 -4.81 -18.59
N TYR A 129 -6.68 -4.18 -19.66
CA TYR A 129 -8.07 -3.71 -19.75
C TYR A 129 -9.09 -4.79 -19.45
N SER A 130 -8.87 -6.03 -19.93
CA SER A 130 -9.77 -7.16 -19.65
C SER A 130 -9.93 -7.46 -18.16
N LEU A 131 -8.90 -7.21 -17.36
CA LEU A 131 -8.97 -7.36 -15.91
C LEU A 131 -9.73 -6.19 -15.29
N GLN A 132 -9.48 -4.96 -15.75
CA GLN A 132 -10.20 -3.79 -15.28
C GLN A 132 -11.71 -3.90 -15.58
N ALA A 133 -12.08 -4.34 -16.78
CA ALA A 133 -13.47 -4.57 -17.17
C ALA A 133 -14.17 -5.58 -16.27
N ARG A 134 -13.56 -6.75 -16.04
CA ARG A 134 -14.14 -7.78 -15.15
C ARG A 134 -14.25 -7.30 -13.70
N LEU A 135 -13.29 -6.51 -13.23
CA LEU A 135 -13.34 -5.89 -11.89
C LEU A 135 -14.52 -4.94 -11.80
N GLY A 136 -14.70 -4.11 -12.83
CA GLY A 136 -15.83 -3.19 -12.96
C GLY A 136 -17.16 -3.91 -12.96
N GLU A 137 -17.32 -4.94 -13.80
CA GLU A 137 -18.54 -5.75 -13.90
C GLU A 137 -18.91 -6.37 -12.54
N SER A 138 -17.96 -6.97 -11.83
CA SER A 138 -18.27 -7.56 -10.51
C SER A 138 -18.63 -6.54 -9.45
N VAL A 139 -18.01 -5.34 -9.49
CA VAL A 139 -18.38 -4.25 -8.59
C VAL A 139 -19.75 -3.67 -8.98
N PHE A 140 -20.04 -3.57 -10.27
CA PHE A 140 -21.33 -3.12 -10.78
C PHE A 140 -22.43 -4.06 -10.28
N ASP A 141 -22.30 -5.36 -10.56
CA ASP A 141 -23.28 -6.38 -10.18
C ASP A 141 -23.61 -6.34 -8.68
N GLU A 142 -22.61 -6.14 -7.81
CA GLU A 142 -22.82 -6.01 -6.37
C GLU A 142 -23.53 -4.70 -5.98
N LEU A 143 -23.05 -3.56 -6.50
CA LEU A 143 -23.58 -2.24 -6.12
C LEU A 143 -24.99 -1.99 -6.64
N THR A 144 -25.40 -2.73 -7.68
CA THR A 144 -26.71 -2.59 -8.32
C THR A 144 -27.60 -3.82 -8.17
N ALA A 145 -27.19 -4.81 -7.37
CA ALA A 145 -27.93 -6.07 -7.20
C ALA A 145 -29.41 -5.88 -6.78
N ASP A 146 -29.69 -4.81 -6.03
CA ASP A 146 -31.01 -4.48 -5.47
C ASP A 146 -31.70 -3.30 -6.17
N LYS A 147 -31.21 -2.89 -7.35
CA LYS A 147 -31.66 -1.68 -8.05
C LYS A 147 -32.15 -1.96 -9.46
N ASP A 148 -33.22 -1.29 -9.84
CA ASP A 148 -33.77 -1.35 -11.20
C ASP A 148 -32.95 -0.48 -12.16
N GLU A 149 -32.63 -1.00 -13.34
CA GLU A 149 -31.94 -0.25 -14.39
C GLU A 149 -32.96 0.39 -15.34
N CYS A 150 -32.72 1.65 -15.70
CA CYS A 150 -33.56 2.38 -16.64
C CYS A 150 -33.26 1.98 -18.09
N HIS A 151 -34.30 1.59 -18.84
CA HIS A 151 -34.15 1.03 -20.19
C HIS A 151 -34.58 1.97 -21.32
N GLY A 152 -34.72 3.28 -21.06
CA GLY A 152 -35.05 4.29 -22.06
C GLY A 152 -33.99 4.42 -23.16
N LYS A 153 -34.13 3.62 -24.24
CA LYS A 153 -33.11 3.44 -25.30
C LYS A 153 -32.53 4.75 -25.84
N ALA A 154 -33.37 5.75 -26.10
CA ALA A 154 -32.91 7.02 -26.65
C ALA A 154 -32.10 7.85 -25.63
N GLY A 155 -32.49 7.83 -24.35
CA GLY A 155 -31.76 8.53 -23.28
C GLY A 155 -30.43 7.86 -22.97
N VAL A 156 -30.42 6.53 -22.80
CA VAL A 156 -29.20 5.74 -22.61
C VAL A 156 -28.25 5.90 -23.79
N ARG A 157 -28.76 5.89 -25.03
CA ARG A 157 -27.94 6.14 -26.23
C ARG A 157 -27.31 7.53 -26.21
N ALA A 158 -28.07 8.57 -25.89
CA ALA A 158 -27.54 9.93 -25.84
C ALA A 158 -26.43 10.09 -24.78
N LEU A 159 -26.60 9.46 -23.61
CA LEU A 159 -25.57 9.42 -22.57
C LEU A 159 -24.31 8.68 -23.04
N ASN A 160 -24.46 7.50 -23.65
CA ASN A 160 -23.34 6.73 -24.18
C ASN A 160 -22.62 7.47 -25.33
N ASP A 161 -23.36 8.13 -26.22
CA ASP A 161 -22.80 8.91 -27.33
C ASP A 161 -21.96 10.09 -26.80
N LEU A 162 -22.44 10.79 -25.76
CA LEU A 162 -21.68 11.87 -25.13
C LEU A 162 -20.42 11.34 -24.43
N ALA A 163 -20.55 10.28 -23.64
CA ALA A 163 -19.45 9.67 -22.88
C ALA A 163 -18.32 9.21 -23.82
N ASN A 164 -18.66 8.50 -24.90
CA ASN A 164 -17.69 8.02 -25.87
C ASN A 164 -17.08 9.15 -26.71
N ARG A 165 -17.82 10.24 -26.98
CA ARG A 165 -17.27 11.44 -27.62
C ARG A 165 -16.22 12.12 -26.74
N LEU A 166 -16.48 12.22 -25.44
CA LEU A 166 -15.54 12.76 -24.45
C LEU A 166 -14.31 11.84 -24.30
N ALA A 167 -14.51 10.53 -24.16
CA ALA A 167 -13.44 9.54 -24.06
C ALA A 167 -12.52 9.56 -25.28
N LYS A 168 -13.11 9.60 -26.49
CA LYS A 168 -12.34 9.75 -27.74
C LYS A 168 -11.56 11.05 -27.79
N ALA A 169 -12.13 12.16 -27.30
CA ALA A 169 -11.43 13.44 -27.22
C ALA A 169 -10.28 13.42 -26.20
N ALA A 170 -10.30 12.51 -25.24
CA ALA A 170 -9.24 12.25 -24.28
C ALA A 170 -8.21 11.22 -24.76
N ASP A 171 -8.33 10.74 -26.00
CA ASP A 171 -7.52 9.65 -26.55
C ASP A 171 -7.61 8.34 -25.73
N TYR A 172 -8.74 8.14 -25.02
CA TYR A 172 -9.01 6.90 -24.30
C TYR A 172 -9.40 5.79 -25.31
N PRO A 173 -8.69 4.65 -25.33
CA PRO A 173 -8.81 3.68 -26.43
C PRO A 173 -9.94 2.67 -26.27
N HIS A 174 -10.68 2.71 -25.16
CA HIS A 174 -11.74 1.74 -24.85
C HIS A 174 -13.12 2.40 -24.85
N GLU A 175 -14.15 1.59 -25.10
CA GLU A 175 -15.53 2.03 -25.06
C GLU A 175 -15.96 2.32 -23.63
N ILE A 176 -16.78 3.36 -23.48
CA ILE A 176 -17.44 3.71 -22.22
C ILE A 176 -18.87 3.21 -22.26
N VAL A 177 -19.30 2.55 -21.18
CA VAL A 177 -20.67 2.09 -21.00
C VAL A 177 -21.31 2.87 -19.88
N VAL A 178 -22.45 3.51 -20.15
CA VAL A 178 -23.23 4.25 -19.18
C VAL A 178 -24.48 3.47 -18.80
N HIS A 179 -24.59 3.15 -17.51
CA HIS A 179 -25.76 2.57 -16.87
C HIS A 179 -26.51 3.65 -16.10
N VAL A 180 -27.84 3.58 -16.11
CA VAL A 180 -28.70 4.50 -15.34
C VAL A 180 -29.56 3.67 -14.40
N MET A 181 -29.40 3.86 -13.10
CA MET A 181 -30.19 3.18 -12.08
C MET A 181 -31.37 4.07 -11.66
N GLU A 182 -32.54 3.46 -11.50
CA GLU A 182 -33.76 4.13 -11.08
C GLU A 182 -33.68 4.53 -9.60
N GLY A 183 -34.07 5.76 -9.31
CA GLY A 183 -34.01 6.34 -7.97
C GLY A 183 -32.58 6.52 -7.45
N GLY A 184 -32.47 6.64 -6.12
CA GLY A 184 -31.19 6.60 -5.42
C GLY A 184 -30.63 7.97 -5.03
N PRO A 185 -29.36 8.03 -4.59
CA PRO A 185 -28.75 9.31 -4.23
C PRO A 185 -28.52 10.16 -5.48
N VAL A 186 -28.48 11.49 -5.33
CA VAL A 186 -28.01 12.41 -6.38
C VAL A 186 -26.52 12.15 -6.59
N ASN A 187 -26.19 11.18 -7.44
CA ASN A 187 -24.83 10.72 -7.65
C ASN A 187 -24.60 10.10 -9.04
N ALA A 188 -23.35 10.15 -9.46
CA ALA A 188 -22.78 9.35 -10.51
C ALA A 188 -21.39 8.91 -10.07
N PHE A 189 -20.91 7.78 -10.58
CA PHE A 189 -19.55 7.33 -10.31
C PHE A 189 -19.03 6.45 -11.44
N THR A 190 -17.71 6.37 -11.50
CA THR A 190 -16.98 5.56 -12.46
C THR A 190 -16.41 4.31 -11.79
N LEU A 191 -16.59 3.16 -12.43
CA LEU A 191 -15.99 1.89 -12.07
C LEU A 191 -14.82 1.54 -13.02
N PRO A 192 -13.93 0.62 -12.62
CA PRO A 192 -12.89 0.10 -13.51
C PRO A 192 -13.45 -0.37 -14.86
N GLY A 193 -12.65 -0.25 -15.93
CA GLY A 193 -13.04 -0.71 -17.26
C GLY A 193 -13.92 0.25 -18.07
N GLY A 194 -14.18 1.46 -17.58
CA GLY A 194 -14.97 2.47 -18.31
C GLY A 194 -16.48 2.31 -18.12
N ILE A 195 -16.90 1.76 -16.99
CA ILE A 195 -18.32 1.62 -16.63
C ILE A 195 -18.73 2.82 -15.79
N LEU A 196 -19.68 3.62 -16.27
CA LEU A 196 -20.23 4.78 -15.58
C LEU A 196 -21.63 4.43 -15.07
N VAL A 197 -21.90 4.74 -13.81
CA VAL A 197 -23.21 4.53 -13.19
C VAL A 197 -23.80 5.88 -12.81
N PHE A 198 -24.96 6.20 -13.36
CA PHE A 198 -25.75 7.37 -13.03
C PHE A 198 -27.00 6.96 -12.25
N TYR A 199 -27.38 7.73 -11.24
CA TYR A 199 -28.71 7.61 -10.64
C TYR A 199 -29.68 8.58 -11.30
N SER A 200 -30.93 8.15 -11.52
CA SER A 200 -31.95 8.99 -12.16
C SER A 200 -32.20 10.28 -11.38
N ASP A 201 -32.12 10.23 -10.04
CA ASP A 201 -32.25 11.40 -9.15
C ASP A 201 -31.22 12.50 -9.48
N LEU A 202 -30.02 12.15 -9.96
CA LEU A 202 -29.06 13.15 -10.44
C LEU A 202 -29.58 13.87 -11.69
N ILE A 203 -30.10 13.12 -12.64
CA ILE A 203 -30.61 13.63 -13.92
C ILE A 203 -31.87 14.49 -13.70
N GLU A 204 -32.73 14.10 -12.77
CA GLU A 204 -33.94 14.83 -12.42
C GLU A 204 -33.63 16.16 -11.72
N GLN A 205 -32.63 16.15 -10.84
CA GLN A 205 -32.19 17.32 -10.09
C GLN A 205 -31.40 18.32 -10.95
N ALA A 206 -30.82 17.88 -12.06
CA ALA A 206 -30.15 18.78 -13.00
C ALA A 206 -31.16 19.77 -13.60
N THR A 207 -30.85 21.06 -13.50
CA THR A 207 -31.70 22.15 -14.02
C THR A 207 -31.58 22.31 -15.53
N ASP A 208 -30.43 21.99 -16.09
CA ASP A 208 -30.20 21.96 -17.53
C ASP A 208 -29.25 20.83 -17.96
N SER A 209 -29.08 20.70 -19.27
CA SER A 209 -28.30 19.63 -19.86
C SER A 209 -26.78 19.82 -19.70
N SER A 210 -26.30 21.04 -19.40
CA SER A 210 -24.87 21.28 -19.18
C SER A 210 -24.41 20.70 -17.84
N GLN A 211 -25.27 20.65 -16.84
CA GLN A 211 -24.95 20.02 -15.55
C GLN A 211 -24.71 18.51 -15.67
N VAL A 212 -25.58 17.79 -16.37
CA VAL A 212 -25.38 16.34 -16.64
C VAL A 212 -24.13 16.12 -17.49
N ALA A 213 -23.89 16.98 -18.49
CA ALA A 213 -22.68 16.92 -19.29
C ALA A 213 -21.40 17.22 -18.48
N GLY A 214 -21.47 18.14 -17.53
CA GLY A 214 -20.41 18.48 -16.60
C GLY A 214 -20.04 17.30 -15.70
N VAL A 215 -21.05 16.68 -15.07
CA VAL A 215 -20.86 15.46 -14.27
C VAL A 215 -20.27 14.35 -15.12
N MET A 216 -20.79 14.11 -16.33
CA MET A 216 -20.25 13.10 -17.23
C MET A 216 -18.79 13.36 -17.61
N ALA A 217 -18.42 14.61 -17.91
CA ALA A 217 -17.05 14.96 -18.23
C ALA A 217 -16.10 14.79 -17.04
N HIS A 218 -16.57 15.08 -15.83
CA HIS A 218 -15.85 14.81 -14.59
C HIS A 218 -15.61 13.30 -14.40
N GLU A 219 -16.65 12.46 -14.59
CA GLU A 219 -16.52 11.00 -14.54
C GLU A 219 -15.55 10.44 -15.59
N ILE A 220 -15.57 10.98 -16.81
CA ILE A 220 -14.57 10.63 -17.85
C ILE A 220 -13.16 11.03 -17.40
N GLY A 221 -13.00 12.13 -16.66
CA GLY A 221 -11.73 12.47 -16.01
C GLY A 221 -11.23 11.37 -15.07
N HIS A 222 -12.11 10.75 -14.28
CA HIS A 222 -11.75 9.59 -13.45
C HIS A 222 -11.34 8.36 -14.26
N VAL A 223 -12.00 8.10 -15.40
CA VAL A 223 -11.62 7.03 -16.32
C VAL A 223 -10.20 7.24 -16.85
N VAL A 224 -9.93 8.42 -17.41
CA VAL A 224 -8.65 8.76 -18.07
C VAL A 224 -7.48 8.64 -17.11
N HIS A 225 -7.69 8.99 -15.84
CA HIS A 225 -6.65 8.93 -14.80
C HIS A 225 -6.62 7.62 -14.02
N TYR A 226 -7.43 6.62 -14.39
CA TYR A 226 -7.52 5.32 -13.74
C TYR A 226 -7.84 5.41 -12.23
N HIS A 227 -8.56 6.46 -11.80
CA HIS A 227 -8.84 6.70 -10.37
C HIS A 227 -9.58 5.53 -9.67
N PRO A 228 -10.59 4.88 -10.29
CA PRO A 228 -11.26 3.73 -9.65
C PRO A 228 -10.29 2.58 -9.39
N VAL A 229 -9.40 2.29 -10.35
CA VAL A 229 -8.39 1.24 -10.22
C VAL A 229 -7.36 1.61 -9.16
N LYS A 230 -6.85 2.86 -9.16
CA LYS A 230 -5.95 3.36 -8.13
C LYS A 230 -6.58 3.27 -6.74
N GLY A 231 -7.88 3.57 -6.62
CA GLY A 231 -8.67 3.42 -5.39
C GLY A 231 -8.71 1.99 -4.87
N LEU A 232 -8.97 1.02 -5.75
CA LEU A 232 -8.93 -0.41 -5.42
C LEU A 232 -7.53 -0.87 -5.00
N VAL A 233 -6.49 -0.49 -5.74
CA VAL A 233 -5.10 -0.85 -5.39
C VAL A 233 -4.69 -0.22 -4.07
N ARG A 234 -5.11 1.02 -3.77
CA ARG A 234 -4.86 1.65 -2.48
C ARG A 234 -5.57 0.94 -1.33
N GLN A 235 -6.83 0.55 -1.52
CA GLN A 235 -7.64 -0.07 -0.46
C GLN A 235 -7.23 -1.51 -0.17
N TYR A 236 -6.97 -2.30 -1.21
CA TYR A 236 -6.71 -3.74 -1.09
C TYR A 236 -5.22 -4.10 -1.25
N GLY A 237 -4.39 -3.14 -1.64
CA GLY A 237 -2.92 -3.22 -1.59
C GLY A 237 -2.34 -4.46 -2.26
N ILE A 238 -1.44 -5.11 -1.54
CA ILE A 238 -0.73 -6.31 -2.01
C ILE A 238 -1.62 -7.54 -2.00
N GLU A 239 -2.69 -7.59 -1.20
CA GLU A 239 -3.62 -8.71 -1.24
C GLU A 239 -4.28 -8.82 -2.62
N LEU A 240 -4.69 -7.68 -3.18
CA LEU A 240 -5.17 -7.57 -4.55
C LEU A 240 -4.12 -8.10 -5.53
N LEU A 241 -2.88 -7.60 -5.46
CA LEU A 241 -1.82 -8.00 -6.38
C LEU A 241 -1.43 -9.48 -6.27
N VAL A 242 -1.37 -10.03 -5.06
CA VAL A 242 -1.05 -11.44 -4.81
C VAL A 242 -2.16 -12.36 -5.33
N LYS A 243 -3.43 -12.03 -5.10
CA LYS A 243 -4.57 -12.79 -5.63
C LYS A 243 -4.64 -12.71 -7.16
N LEU A 244 -4.32 -11.56 -7.75
CA LEU A 244 -4.21 -11.39 -9.19
C LEU A 244 -3.07 -12.23 -9.78
N ALA A 245 -1.88 -12.21 -9.15
CA ALA A 245 -0.71 -12.94 -9.62
C ALA A 245 -0.82 -14.46 -9.44
N SER A 246 -1.54 -14.93 -8.42
CA SER A 246 -1.74 -16.37 -8.15
C SER A 246 -2.87 -17.00 -8.96
N GLY A 247 -3.61 -16.22 -9.76
CA GLY A 247 -4.79 -16.67 -10.50
C GLY A 247 -6.03 -16.83 -9.61
N GLY A 248 -5.98 -16.43 -8.34
CA GLY A 248 -7.10 -16.44 -7.37
C GLY A 248 -8.12 -15.32 -7.59
N TYR A 249 -8.31 -14.89 -8.84
CA TYR A 249 -9.18 -13.77 -9.19
C TYR A 249 -10.65 -14.01 -8.80
N SER A 250 -11.12 -15.26 -8.84
CA SER A 250 -12.49 -15.62 -8.45
C SER A 250 -12.77 -15.35 -6.96
N ASP A 251 -11.84 -15.72 -6.08
CA ASP A 251 -11.98 -15.49 -4.62
C ASP A 251 -11.92 -14.01 -4.27
N MET A 252 -11.11 -13.27 -5.03
CA MET A 252 -10.99 -11.82 -4.90
C MET A 252 -12.28 -11.11 -5.34
N LEU A 253 -12.87 -11.51 -6.47
CA LEU A 253 -14.15 -10.98 -6.91
C LEU A 253 -15.25 -11.24 -5.88
N ASN A 254 -15.30 -12.44 -5.32
CA ASN A 254 -16.23 -12.76 -4.23
C ASN A 254 -15.98 -11.90 -2.98
N THR A 255 -14.72 -11.56 -2.67
CA THR A 255 -14.36 -10.66 -1.55
C THR A 255 -14.79 -9.22 -1.81
N LEU A 256 -14.64 -8.73 -3.06
CA LEU A 256 -15.08 -7.40 -3.46
C LEU A 256 -16.61 -7.29 -3.47
N ALA A 257 -17.30 -8.33 -3.97
CA ALA A 257 -18.75 -8.43 -3.93
C ALA A 257 -19.26 -8.46 -2.47
N SER A 258 -18.80 -9.40 -1.65
CA SER A 258 -19.28 -9.56 -0.26
C SER A 258 -18.93 -8.43 0.73
N GLY A 259 -18.09 -7.46 0.34
CA GLY A 259 -17.57 -6.42 1.23
C GLY A 259 -18.15 -5.04 0.94
N GLY A 260 -19.04 -4.53 1.82
CA GLY A 260 -19.61 -3.16 1.74
C GLY A 260 -18.61 -1.99 1.79
N ASN A 261 -17.30 -2.27 1.75
CA ASN A 261 -16.21 -1.30 1.70
C ASN A 261 -15.80 -0.88 0.28
N VAL A 262 -16.42 -1.41 -0.79
CA VAL A 262 -16.09 -0.99 -2.17
C VAL A 262 -16.36 0.49 -2.40
N LEU A 263 -17.45 1.04 -1.86
CA LEU A 263 -17.72 2.49 -1.92
C LEU A 263 -16.62 3.32 -1.23
N LEU A 264 -15.97 2.79 -0.19
CA LEU A 264 -14.84 3.44 0.45
C LEU A 264 -13.59 3.39 -0.44
N ALA A 265 -13.36 2.29 -1.17
CA ALA A 265 -12.28 2.17 -2.14
C ALA A 265 -12.43 3.16 -3.30
N LEU A 266 -13.68 3.42 -3.71
CA LEU A 266 -14.05 4.37 -4.75
C LEU A 266 -14.07 5.83 -4.27
N ARG A 267 -13.87 6.10 -2.98
CA ARG A 267 -13.73 7.48 -2.49
C ARG A 267 -12.43 8.10 -3.00
N ASN A 268 -12.60 9.21 -3.70
CA ASN A 268 -11.50 9.90 -4.34
C ASN A 268 -10.79 10.87 -3.38
N GLY A 269 -9.46 10.95 -3.53
CA GLY A 269 -8.66 11.95 -2.84
C GLY A 269 -8.78 13.32 -3.50
N ARG A 270 -8.42 14.40 -2.78
CA ARG A 270 -8.46 15.77 -3.32
C ARG A 270 -7.66 15.96 -4.61
N GLY A 271 -6.57 15.22 -4.78
CA GLY A 271 -5.78 15.24 -6.03
C GLY A 271 -6.59 14.70 -7.21
N PHE A 272 -7.20 13.51 -7.04
CA PHE A 272 -8.02 12.87 -8.08
C PHE A 272 -9.20 13.74 -8.52
N GLU A 273 -9.84 14.42 -7.56
CA GLU A 273 -10.93 15.35 -7.88
C GLU A 273 -10.48 16.53 -8.74
N ARG A 274 -9.28 17.09 -8.48
CA ARG A 274 -8.73 18.18 -9.29
C ARG A 274 -8.35 17.72 -10.69
N ASP A 275 -7.76 16.53 -10.80
CA ASP A 275 -7.38 15.95 -12.08
C ASP A 275 -8.63 15.68 -12.93
N ALA A 276 -9.68 15.13 -12.31
CA ALA A 276 -10.97 14.89 -12.96
C ALA A 276 -11.67 16.20 -13.37
N ASP A 277 -11.72 17.20 -12.50
CA ASP A 277 -12.27 18.52 -12.80
C ASP A 277 -11.54 19.21 -13.97
N ALA A 278 -10.20 19.27 -13.90
CA ALA A 278 -9.38 19.92 -14.92
C ALA A 278 -9.52 19.20 -16.28
N THR A 279 -9.51 17.87 -16.27
CA THR A 279 -9.66 17.06 -17.48
C THR A 279 -11.06 17.21 -18.06
N GLY A 280 -12.11 17.10 -17.23
CA GLY A 280 -13.49 17.23 -17.68
C GLY A 280 -13.78 18.58 -18.32
N ILE A 281 -13.34 19.67 -17.69
CA ILE A 281 -13.47 21.02 -18.26
C ILE A 281 -12.70 21.14 -19.59
N ALA A 282 -11.45 20.67 -19.63
CA ALA A 282 -10.65 20.72 -20.86
C ALA A 282 -11.30 19.93 -22.00
N LEU A 283 -11.94 18.79 -21.72
CA LEU A 283 -12.64 17.99 -22.72
C LEU A 283 -13.90 18.68 -23.25
N LEU A 284 -14.69 19.29 -22.37
CA LEU A 284 -15.86 20.06 -22.78
C LEU A 284 -15.45 21.25 -23.66
N GLU A 285 -14.43 22.01 -23.25
CA GLU A 285 -13.90 23.14 -24.02
C GLU A 285 -13.32 22.68 -25.37
N LYS A 286 -12.56 21.57 -25.40
CA LYS A 286 -12.00 20.97 -26.65
C LYS A 286 -13.09 20.58 -27.64
N LEU A 287 -14.27 20.18 -27.15
CA LEU A 287 -15.43 19.82 -27.97
C LEU A 287 -16.40 20.99 -28.22
N GLU A 288 -16.05 22.20 -27.77
CA GLU A 288 -16.90 23.40 -27.81
C GLU A 288 -18.25 23.22 -27.11
N ILE A 289 -18.31 22.33 -26.12
CA ILE A 289 -19.49 22.07 -25.29
C ILE A 289 -19.47 23.06 -24.11
N ARG A 290 -20.66 23.55 -23.74
CA ARG A 290 -20.83 24.42 -22.57
C ARG A 290 -20.25 23.76 -21.30
N ALA A 291 -19.28 24.45 -20.66
CA ALA A 291 -18.43 23.89 -19.59
C ALA A 291 -18.67 24.48 -18.19
N ASP A 292 -19.78 25.19 -17.97
CA ASP A 292 -20.16 25.74 -16.65
C ASP A 292 -20.98 24.75 -15.79
N GLY A 293 -21.28 23.57 -16.32
CA GLY A 293 -22.14 22.56 -15.70
C GLY A 293 -21.65 22.06 -14.34
N VAL A 294 -20.34 21.82 -14.19
CA VAL A 294 -19.76 21.30 -12.93
C VAL A 294 -19.93 22.32 -11.80
N ALA A 295 -19.46 23.55 -12.00
CA ALA A 295 -19.57 24.60 -10.98
C ALA A 295 -21.03 24.93 -10.66
N SER A 296 -21.88 25.07 -11.68
CA SER A 296 -23.30 25.39 -11.46
C SER A 296 -24.04 24.27 -10.73
N PHE A 297 -23.72 23.00 -10.99
CA PHE A 297 -24.31 21.88 -10.27
C PHE A 297 -23.85 21.85 -8.79
N PHE A 298 -22.56 22.08 -8.52
CA PHE A 298 -22.07 22.19 -7.14
C PHE A 298 -22.71 23.36 -6.37
N GLU A 299 -22.80 24.53 -7.00
CA GLU A 299 -23.46 25.71 -6.41
C GLU A 299 -24.95 25.42 -6.13
N GLN A 300 -25.64 24.75 -7.05
CA GLN A 300 -27.03 24.33 -6.84
C GLN A 300 -27.16 23.36 -5.66
N MET A 301 -26.27 22.37 -5.53
CA MET A 301 -26.33 21.43 -4.41
C MET A 301 -26.00 22.08 -3.07
N LEU A 302 -25.06 23.04 -3.02
CA LEU A 302 -24.72 23.80 -1.82
C LEU A 302 -25.84 24.76 -1.38
N ALA A 303 -26.65 25.23 -2.32
CA ALA A 303 -27.79 26.10 -2.03
C ALA A 303 -29.01 25.34 -1.45
N LYS A 304 -29.01 24.00 -1.47
CA LYS A 304 -30.11 23.20 -0.90
C LYS A 304 -30.04 23.16 0.64
N GLU A 305 -31.19 23.27 1.28
CA GLU A 305 -31.31 23.29 2.73
C GLU A 305 -31.08 21.89 3.37
N PRO A 306 -30.72 21.83 4.67
CA PRO A 306 -30.43 20.57 5.38
C PRO A 306 -31.56 19.53 5.39
N LYS A 307 -32.81 19.91 5.07
CA LYS A 307 -33.93 18.96 4.95
C LYS A 307 -33.79 18.02 3.74
N ASP A 308 -32.99 18.41 2.74
CA ASP A 308 -32.63 17.60 1.57
C ASP A 308 -31.27 16.90 1.76
N ALA A 309 -30.73 16.86 2.99
CA ALA A 309 -29.39 16.32 3.27
C ALA A 309 -29.18 14.88 2.78
N ALA A 310 -30.23 14.06 2.68
CA ALA A 310 -30.16 12.72 2.11
C ALA A 310 -29.92 12.73 0.59
N ALA A 311 -30.55 13.67 -0.15
CA ALA A 311 -30.31 13.87 -1.57
C ALA A 311 -28.91 14.45 -1.82
N VAL A 312 -28.45 15.33 -0.94
CA VAL A 312 -27.14 15.98 -0.98
C VAL A 312 -25.99 15.03 -0.58
N ALA A 313 -26.26 14.00 0.22
CA ALA A 313 -25.26 13.07 0.74
C ALA A 313 -24.57 12.20 -0.33
N GLY A 314 -25.20 11.98 -1.50
CA GLY A 314 -24.68 11.17 -2.60
C GLY A 314 -23.33 11.66 -3.11
N ILE A 315 -23.37 12.72 -3.92
CA ILE A 315 -22.16 13.39 -4.43
C ILE A 315 -21.24 13.85 -3.32
N TRP A 316 -21.74 14.31 -2.17
CA TRP A 316 -20.85 14.82 -1.13
C TRP A 316 -20.06 13.71 -0.40
N SER A 317 -20.55 12.46 -0.44
CA SER A 317 -19.86 11.32 0.13
C SER A 317 -18.74 10.78 -0.78
N SER A 318 -18.90 10.89 -2.11
CA SER A 318 -17.89 10.45 -3.10
C SER A 318 -17.01 11.57 -3.64
N HIS A 319 -17.59 12.72 -3.97
CA HIS A 319 -16.99 13.90 -4.62
C HIS A 319 -17.35 15.21 -3.87
N PRO A 320 -16.73 15.49 -2.71
CA PRO A 320 -17.10 16.65 -1.91
C PRO A 320 -16.84 17.97 -2.68
N PRO A 321 -17.85 18.85 -2.81
CA PRO A 321 -17.65 20.17 -3.39
C PRO A 321 -16.83 21.03 -2.42
N THR A 322 -15.81 21.70 -2.94
CA THR A 322 -15.04 22.69 -2.18
C THR A 322 -15.10 24.04 -2.89
N ALA A 323 -14.94 25.13 -2.15
CA ALA A 323 -14.84 26.46 -2.73
C ALA A 323 -13.71 26.57 -3.77
N GLU A 324 -12.61 25.83 -3.54
CA GLU A 324 -11.49 25.71 -4.47
C GLU A 324 -11.95 25.11 -5.81
N ARG A 325 -12.64 23.95 -5.78
CA ARG A 325 -13.10 23.25 -6.98
C ARG A 325 -14.14 24.04 -7.76
N ILE A 326 -15.07 24.68 -7.05
CA ILE A 326 -16.08 25.56 -7.68
C ILE A 326 -15.38 26.71 -8.40
N ALA A 327 -14.40 27.35 -7.77
CA ALA A 327 -13.63 28.41 -8.41
C ALA A 327 -12.84 27.91 -9.62
N ALA A 328 -12.23 26.72 -9.54
CA ALA A 328 -11.43 26.12 -10.62
C ALA A 328 -12.29 25.71 -11.84
N THR A 329 -13.51 25.25 -11.60
CA THR A 329 -14.45 24.75 -12.63
C THR A 329 -15.40 25.81 -13.16
N ARG A 330 -15.41 27.03 -12.59
CA ARG A 330 -16.29 28.11 -13.03
C ARG A 330 -15.93 28.53 -14.46
N ARG A 331 -16.93 28.51 -15.34
CA ARG A 331 -16.82 28.96 -16.74
C ARG A 331 -18.04 29.81 -17.10
N PRO A 332 -17.93 30.67 -18.13
CA PRO A 332 -19.10 31.33 -18.69
C PRO A 332 -20.09 30.32 -19.27
N SER A 333 -21.37 30.68 -19.30
CA SER A 333 -22.43 29.91 -19.94
C SER A 333 -22.37 30.04 -21.48
N SER A 334 -21.22 29.71 -22.07
CA SER A 334 -20.96 29.76 -23.51
C SER A 334 -20.56 28.39 -24.04
N GLY A 335 -20.86 28.12 -25.31
CA GLY A 335 -20.61 26.83 -25.96
C GLY A 335 -21.91 26.19 -26.46
N LYS A 336 -21.79 25.07 -27.16
CA LYS A 336 -22.92 24.29 -27.68
C LYS A 336 -23.51 23.43 -26.55
N PRO A 337 -24.83 23.17 -26.56
CA PRO A 337 -25.40 22.21 -25.63
C PRO A 337 -24.85 20.80 -25.93
N ALA A 338 -24.60 20.01 -24.88
CA ALA A 338 -24.05 18.67 -25.03
C ALA A 338 -25.04 17.70 -25.71
N PHE A 339 -26.33 17.98 -25.54
CA PHE A 339 -27.49 17.24 -26.04
C PHE A 339 -28.38 18.18 -26.85
N THR A 340 -28.97 17.68 -27.94
CA THR A 340 -30.11 18.32 -28.60
C THR A 340 -31.34 18.34 -27.70
N ASP A 341 -32.35 19.16 -28.00
CA ASP A 341 -33.60 19.19 -27.22
C ASP A 341 -34.35 17.85 -27.21
N ALA A 342 -34.19 17.05 -28.26
CA ALA A 342 -34.77 15.71 -28.34
C ALA A 342 -34.01 14.71 -27.46
N GLU A 343 -32.68 14.73 -27.53
CA GLU A 343 -31.82 13.91 -26.68
C GLU A 343 -31.99 14.28 -25.20
N TRP A 344 -32.03 15.57 -24.86
CA TRP A 344 -32.22 16.01 -23.49
C TRP A 344 -33.56 15.56 -22.92
N ARG A 345 -34.64 15.65 -23.70
CA ARG A 345 -35.95 15.08 -23.30
C ARG A 345 -35.89 13.57 -23.12
N ALA A 346 -35.14 12.86 -23.96
CA ALA A 346 -34.96 11.41 -23.82
C ALA A 346 -34.16 11.06 -22.56
N VAL A 347 -33.10 11.80 -22.24
CA VAL A 347 -32.32 11.66 -21.01
C VAL A 347 -33.19 11.92 -19.78
N ARG A 348 -34.00 12.99 -19.79
CA ARG A 348 -34.94 13.31 -18.69
C ARG A 348 -36.05 12.29 -18.48
N ASN A 349 -36.32 11.44 -19.46
CA ASN A 349 -37.33 10.39 -19.42
C ASN A 349 -36.70 9.00 -19.51
N VAL A 350 -35.42 8.85 -19.17
CA VAL A 350 -34.68 7.59 -19.35
C VAL A 350 -35.27 6.42 -18.53
N CYS A 351 -35.93 6.72 -17.42
CA CYS A 351 -36.59 5.75 -16.53
C CYS A 351 -38.12 5.75 -16.64
N LYS A 352 -38.71 6.45 -17.63
CA LYS A 352 -40.16 6.59 -17.76
C LYS A 352 -40.77 5.75 -18.88
#